data_AF-A0A5F0JK54-F1
#
_entry.id   AF-A0A5F0JK54-F1
#
_cell.length_a   1.000
_cell.length_b   1.000
_cell.length_c   1.000
_cell.angle_alpha   90.00
_cell.angle_beta   90.00
_cell.angle_gamma   90.00
#
_symmetry.space_group_name_H-M   'P 1'
#
loop_
_entity.id
_entity.type
_entity.pdbx_description
1 polymer ?
#
loop_
_entity_poly.entity_id
_entity_poly.type
_entity_poly.pdbx_seq_one_letter_code
_entity_poly.pdbx_strand_id
1 'polypeptide(L)' 'MVCPFDRAQVLEQRQRDQAINAQLAQARRESAGPSLTHCQDCDNEIPAARQALGGKTRCVPCQSFFEKGMQR' A
#
# COMPACT_ATOMS: atom_id res chain seq x y z
N MET A 1 -19.48 32.38 17.11
CA MET A 1 -18.01 32.42 17.16
C MET A 1 -17.53 30.98 17.27
N VAL A 2 -16.83 30.46 16.27
CA VAL A 2 -16.28 29.10 16.35
C VAL A 2 -15.06 29.14 17.25
N CYS A 3 -15.04 28.27 18.26
CA CYS A 3 -13.94 28.20 19.21
C CYS A 3 -12.66 27.68 18.52
N PRO A 4 -11.45 28.08 18.96
CA PRO A 4 -10.19 27.57 18.42
C PRO A 4 -10.10 26.03 18.39
N PHE A 5 -10.70 25.34 19.36
CA PHE A 5 -10.73 23.87 19.42
C PHE A 5 -11.59 23.25 18.32
N ASP A 6 -12.79 23.78 18.06
CA ASP A 6 -13.63 23.32 16.94
C ASP A 6 -12.90 23.46 15.60
N ARG A 7 -12.21 24.59 15.40
CA ARG A 7 -11.39 24.80 14.20
C ARG A 7 -10.24 23.79 14.11
N ALA A 8 -9.56 23.49 15.22
CA ALA A 8 -8.49 22.50 15.25
C ALA A 8 -9.01 21.09 14.90
N GLN A 9 -10.17 20.70 15.42
CA GLN A 9 -10.79 19.39 15.13
C GLN A 9 -11.13 19.25 13.63
N VAL A 10 -11.70 20.28 13.01
CA VAL A 10 -12.00 20.27 11.56
C VAL A 10 -10.72 20.11 10.73
N LEU A 11 -9.62 20.76 11.13
CA LEU A 11 -8.34 20.63 10.45
C LEU A 11 -7.77 19.22 10.58
N GLU A 12 -7.83 18.63 11.78
CA GLU A 12 -7.34 17.28 12.03
C GLU A 12 -8.14 16.23 11.22
N GLN A 13 -9.47 16.33 11.22
CA GLN A 13 -10.31 15.45 10.40
C GLN A 13 -9.96 15.57 8.92
N ARG A 14 -9.84 16.79 8.41
CA ARG A 14 -9.46 17.01 7.01
C ARG A 14 -8.10 16.38 6.67
N GLN A 15 -7.11 16.55 7.54
CA GLN A 15 -5.78 15.96 7.34
C GLN A 15 -5.84 14.43 7.37
N ARG A 16 -6.63 13.86 8.29
CA ARG A 16 -6.84 12.42 8.39
C ARG A 16 -7.50 11.86 7.14
N ASP A 17 -8.58 12.47 6.67
CA ASP A 17 -9.26 12.08 5.44
C ASP A 17 -8.34 12.17 4.23
N GLN A 18 -7.52 13.22 4.14
CA GLN A 18 -6.52 13.35 3.06
C GLN A 18 -5.49 12.22 3.10
N ALA A 19 -4.97 11.88 4.28
CA ALA A 19 -4.00 10.79 4.43
C ALA A 19 -4.61 9.43 4.07
N ILE A 20 -5.83 9.15 4.52
CA ILE A 20 -6.55 7.91 4.19
C ILE A 20 -6.78 7.81 2.68
N ASN A 21 -7.25 8.88 2.04
CA ASN A 21 -7.48 8.90 0.60
C ASN A 21 -6.18 8.71 -0.19
N ALA A 22 -5.08 9.31 0.25
CA ALA A 22 -3.77 9.13 -0.38
C ALA A 22 -3.29 7.66 -0.30
N GLN A 23 -3.40 7.02 0.87
CA GLN A 23 -3.04 5.61 1.05
C GLN A 23 -3.92 4.69 0.19
N LEU A 24 -5.23 4.92 0.15
CA LEU A 24 -6.15 4.15 -0.70
C LEU A 24 -5.83 4.32 -2.19
N ALA A 25 -5.50 5.54 -2.64
CA ALA A 25 -5.11 5.79 -4.01
C ALA A 25 -3.81 5.07 -4.38
N GLN A 26 -2.83 5.03 -3.48
CA GLN A 26 -1.60 4.28 -3.67
C GLN A 26 -1.85 2.78 -3.75
N ALA A 27 -2.59 2.20 -2.80
CA ALA A 27 -2.92 0.78 -2.79
C ALA A 27 -3.68 0.35 -4.06
N ARG A 28 -4.58 1.21 -4.58
CA ARG A 28 -5.26 0.99 -5.86
C ARG A 28 -4.29 0.99 -7.04
N ARG A 29 -3.30 1.88 -7.07
CA ARG A 29 -2.26 1.89 -8.12
C ARG A 29 -1.39 0.63 -8.05
N GLU A 30 -1.03 0.19 -6.85
CA GLU A 30 -0.23 -1.02 -6.65
C GLU A 30 -0.98 -2.32 -7.00
N SER A 31 -2.31 -2.31 -6.93
CA SER A 31 -3.16 -3.44 -7.35
C SER A 31 -3.65 -3.32 -8.80
N ALA A 32 -3.45 -2.16 -9.44
CA ALA A 32 -3.82 -1.91 -10.82
C ALA A 32 -2.78 -2.52 -11.78
N GLY A 33 -2.98 -3.79 -12.14
CA GLY A 33 -2.20 -4.43 -13.19
C GLY A 33 -2.20 -5.96 -13.07
N PRO A 34 -1.74 -6.67 -14.12
CA PRO A 34 -1.50 -8.11 -14.02
C PRO A 34 -0.38 -8.37 -13.01
N SER A 35 -0.56 -9.37 -12.15
CA SER A 35 0.50 -9.84 -11.27
C SER A 35 1.55 -10.63 -12.06
N LEU A 36 2.80 -10.60 -11.60
CA LEU A 36 3.86 -11.44 -12.17
C LEU A 36 3.64 -12.91 -11.76
N THR A 37 4.08 -13.82 -12.63
CA THR A 37 4.06 -15.26 -12.36
C THR A 37 5.23 -15.68 -11.46
N HIS A 38 6.38 -15.02 -11.60
CA HIS A 38 7.60 -15.29 -10.85
C HIS A 38 8.03 -14.04 -10.08
N CYS A 39 8.66 -14.25 -8.93
CA CYS A 39 9.18 -13.19 -8.09
C CYS A 39 10.40 -12.52 -8.72
N GLN A 40 10.40 -11.19 -8.82
CA GLN A 40 11.56 -10.45 -9.34
C GLN A 40 12.87 -10.64 -8.55
N ASP A 41 12.81 -10.98 -7.26
CA ASP A 41 13.97 -11.00 -6.36
C ASP A 41 14.59 -12.40 -6.18
N CYS A 42 13.75 -13.43 -6.21
CA CYS A 42 14.17 -14.81 -5.93
C CYS A 42 13.73 -15.81 -7.01
N ASP A 43 13.11 -15.35 -8.09
CA ASP A 43 12.59 -16.12 -9.22
C ASP A 43 11.56 -17.22 -8.88
N ASN A 44 11.23 -17.40 -7.59
CA ASN A 44 10.22 -18.37 -7.17
C ASN A 44 8.82 -18.02 -7.70
N GLU A 45 8.00 -19.05 -7.92
CA GLU A 45 6.60 -18.90 -8.30
C GLU A 45 5.80 -18.08 -7.27
N ILE A 46 5.04 -17.11 -7.76
CA ILE A 46 4.10 -16.35 -6.93
C ILE A 46 2.80 -17.16 -6.85
N PRO A 47 2.29 -17.51 -5.67
CA PRO A 47 1.09 -18.33 -5.56
C PRO A 47 -0.13 -17.65 -6.20
N ALA A 48 -0.98 -18.43 -6.87
CA ALA A 48 -2.15 -17.92 -7.62
C ALA A 48 -3.09 -17.06 -6.76
N ALA A 49 -3.30 -17.43 -5.49
CA ALA A 49 -4.09 -16.64 -4.54
C ALA A 49 -3.58 -15.20 -4.38
N ARG A 50 -2.27 -15.00 -4.53
CA ARG A 50 -1.64 -13.68 -4.46
C ARG A 50 -1.65 -12.98 -5.81
N GLN A 51 -1.52 -13.71 -6.91
CA GLN A 51 -1.67 -13.16 -8.25
C GLN A 51 -3.08 -12.57 -8.47
N ALA A 52 -4.11 -13.21 -7.90
CA ALA A 52 -5.50 -12.77 -7.95
C ALA A 52 -5.74 -11.39 -7.31
N LEU A 53 -4.85 -10.91 -6.44
CA LEU A 53 -4.95 -9.59 -5.81
C LEU A 53 -4.54 -8.44 -6.75
N GLY A 54 -3.93 -8.74 -7.90
CA GLY A 54 -3.47 -7.74 -8.86
C GLY A 54 -2.16 -7.05 -8.45
N GLY A 55 -1.37 -6.69 -9.46
CA GLY A 55 -0.15 -5.88 -9.36
C GLY A 55 0.96 -6.44 -8.45
N LYS A 56 0.97 -7.74 -8.15
CA LYS A 56 2.00 -8.35 -7.30
C LYS A 56 3.26 -8.71 -8.09
N THR A 57 4.41 -8.14 -7.71
CA THR A 57 5.69 -8.32 -8.43
C THR A 57 6.73 -9.18 -7.69
N ARG A 58 6.65 -9.28 -6.36
CA ARG A 58 7.61 -10.03 -5.51
C ARG A 58 6.92 -11.10 -4.69
N CYS A 59 7.60 -12.12 -4.19
CA CYS A 59 7.05 -13.13 -3.29
C CYS A 59 6.64 -12.56 -1.90
N VAL A 60 5.84 -13.28 -1.09
CA VAL A 60 5.48 -12.83 0.28
C VAL A 60 6.70 -12.56 1.17
N PRO A 61 7.69 -13.49 1.28
CA PRO A 61 8.86 -13.22 2.10
C PRO A 61 9.66 -12.03 1.56
N CYS A 62 9.87 -11.97 0.25
CA CYS A 62 10.57 -10.87 -0.44
C CYS A 62 9.92 -9.51 -0.17
N GLN A 63 8.58 -9.45 -0.26
CA GLN A 63 7.81 -8.25 0.04
C GLN A 63 7.98 -7.86 1.51
N SER A 64 7.89 -8.82 2.42
CA SER A 64 8.08 -8.58 3.86
C SER A 64 9.47 -8.04 4.19
N PHE A 65 10.52 -8.54 3.54
CA PHE A 65 11.88 -8.01 3.71
C PHE A 65 11.99 -6.58 3.20
N PHE A 66 11.41 -6.29 2.04
CA PHE A 66 11.41 -4.96 1.45
C PHE A 66 10.66 -3.94 2.33
N GLU A 67 9.47 -4.29 2.83
CA GLU A 67 8.65 -3.41 3.69
C GLU A 67 9.32 -3.15 5.05
N LYS A 68 10.07 -4.12 5.58
CA LYS A 68 10.82 -3.96 6.84
C LYS A 68 12.05 -3.05 6.69
N GLY A 69 12.31 -2.49 5.51
CA GLY A 69 13.49 -1.65 5.26
C GLY A 69 14.79 -2.45 5.26
N MET A 70 14.71 -3.77 5.24
CA MET A 70 15.87 -4.66 5.17
C MET A 70 16.21 -4.85 3.68
N GLN A 71 16.59 -3.75 3.03
CA GLN A 71 17.19 -3.79 1.71
C GLN A 71 18.53 -4.53 1.82
N ARG A 72 18.74 -5.53 0.96
CA ARG A 72 20.06 -6.17 0.78
C ARG A 72 21.05 -5.18 0.20
#